data_AF-A0A969A8V1-F1
#
_entry.id   AF-A0A969A8V1-F1
#
_cell.length_a   1.000
_cell.length_b   1.000
_cell.length_c   1.000
_cell.angle_alpha   90.00
_cell.angle_beta   90.00
_cell.angle_gamma   90.00
#
_symmetry.space_group_name_H-M   'P 1'
#
loop_
_entity.id
_entity.type
_entity.pdbx_description
1 polymer ?
#
loop_
_entity_poly.entity_id
_entity_poly.type
_entity_poly.pdbx_seq_one_letter_code
_entity_poly.pdbx_strand_id
1 'polypeptide(L)'
;MNHEINMNAVELSDDELDIVNGGLAISFGDVQGFASDASNSFSQKNLAVGQQTFAGPNGSGTVSMTNAVDIFSTAGQAIGVS
;
A
#
# COMPACT_ATOMS: atom_id res chain seq x y z
N MET A 1 -9.92 27.24 -30.89
CA MET A 1 -8.83 26.33 -30.51
C MET A 1 -9.25 24.93 -30.88
N ASN A 2 -8.91 24.50 -32.10
CA ASN A 2 -9.06 23.10 -32.52
C ASN A 2 -7.73 22.42 -32.11
N HIS A 3 -7.74 21.69 -31.00
CA HIS A 3 -6.61 20.87 -30.60
C HIS A 3 -6.79 19.49 -31.24
N GLU A 4 -6.48 19.38 -32.52
CA GLU A 4 -6.25 18.08 -33.14
C GLU A 4 -4.94 17.57 -32.57
N ILE A 5 -5.03 16.66 -31.60
CA ILE A 5 -3.88 15.93 -31.13
C ILE A 5 -3.44 15.05 -32.30
N ASN A 6 -2.35 15.42 -32.95
CA ASN A 6 -1.65 14.59 -33.91
C ASN A 6 -1.11 13.36 -33.15
N MET A 7 -1.95 12.35 -33.02
CA MET A 7 -1.54 11.04 -32.57
C MET A 7 -1.54 10.12 -33.77
N ASN A 8 -0.36 9.63 -34.11
CA ASN A 8 -0.16 8.36 -34.80
C ASN A 8 -0.65 7.18 -33.93
N ALA A 9 -1.79 7.35 -33.23
CA ALA A 9 -2.41 6.34 -32.39
C ALA A 9 -3.24 5.45 -33.31
N VAL A 10 -3.03 4.15 -33.17
CA VAL A 10 -3.92 3.15 -33.76
C VAL A 10 -5.29 3.33 -33.11
N GLU A 11 -6.32 3.63 -33.91
CA GLU A 11 -7.70 3.67 -33.43
C GLU A 11 -8.08 2.26 -32.96
N LEU A 12 -8.45 2.16 -31.68
CA LEU A 12 -8.92 0.92 -31.09
C LEU A 12 -10.41 0.76 -31.38
N SER A 13 -10.84 -0.47 -31.67
CA SER A 13 -12.26 -0.80 -31.75
C SER A 13 -12.93 -0.64 -30.37
N ASP A 14 -14.25 -0.47 -30.35
CA ASP A 14 -15.00 -0.38 -29.09
C ASP A 14 -14.74 -1.58 -28.16
N ASP A 15 -14.54 -2.78 -28.74
CA ASP A 15 -14.17 -4.00 -28.02
C ASP A 15 -12.76 -3.93 -27.40
N GLU A 16 -11.80 -3.33 -28.11
CA GLU A 16 -10.44 -3.13 -27.58
C GLU A 16 -10.38 -2.02 -26.52
N LEU A 17 -11.24 -1.00 -26.64
CA LEU A 17 -11.39 0.04 -25.63
C LEU A 17 -11.95 -0.53 -24.31
N ASP A 18 -12.84 -1.52 -24.37
CA ASP A 18 -13.38 -2.18 -23.17
C ASP A 18 -12.29 -2.98 -22.42
N ILE A 19 -11.39 -3.65 -23.16
CA ILE A 19 -10.25 -4.38 -22.58
C ILE A 19 -9.25 -3.42 -21.90
N VAL A 20 -9.01 -2.24 -22.48
CA VAL A 20 -8.09 -1.24 -21.91
C VAL A 20 -8.71 -0.54 -20.69
N ASN A 21 -10.03 -0.36 -20.65
CA ASN A 21 -10.74 0.32 -19.57
C ASN A 21 -11.08 -0.61 -18.38
N GLY A 22 -11.19 -1.93 -18.62
CA GLY A 22 -11.40 -2.96 -17.61
C GLY A 22 -10.08 -3.60 -17.18
N GLY A 23 -9.39 -2.99 -16.22
CA GLY A 23 -8.05 -3.34 -15.71
C GLY A 23 -7.86 -4.73 -15.05
N LEU A 24 -8.26 -5.81 -15.73
CA LEU A 24 -7.85 -7.18 -15.47
C LEU A 24 -8.06 -8.03 -16.74
N ALA A 25 -7.15 -7.93 -17.70
CA ALA A 25 -7.16 -8.78 -18.90
C ALA A 25 -6.77 -10.22 -18.55
N ILE A 26 -7.72 -11.03 -18.07
CA ILE A 26 -7.56 -12.48 -17.93
C ILE A 26 -8.30 -13.14 -19.09
N SER A 27 -7.56 -13.46 -20.16
CA SER A 27 -8.06 -14.36 -21.20
C SER A 27 -7.94 -15.79 -20.70
N PHE A 28 -9.07 -16.37 -20.29
CA PHE A 28 -9.18 -17.81 -20.05
C PHE A 28 -9.41 -18.52 -21.38
N GLY A 29 -8.33 -18.99 -22.01
CA GLY A 29 -8.44 -20.29 -22.68
C GLY A 29 -8.77 -21.35 -21.63
N ASP A 30 -9.35 -22.49 -22.04
CA ASP A 30 -9.79 -23.65 -21.23
C ASP A 30 -9.05 -23.86 -19.87
N VAL A 31 -9.36 -23.02 -18.88
CA VAL A 31 -8.70 -22.98 -17.57
C VAL A 31 -9.80 -22.71 -16.55
N GLN A 32 -9.97 -23.68 -15.66
CA GLN A 32 -11.02 -23.75 -14.65
C GLN A 32 -10.80 -22.78 -13.47
N GLY A 33 -10.82 -21.47 -13.77
CA GLY A 33 -10.84 -20.39 -12.78
C GLY A 33 -9.49 -19.71 -12.53
N PHE A 34 -9.54 -18.44 -12.10
CA PHE A 34 -8.38 -17.64 -11.66
C PHE A 34 -8.51 -17.35 -10.18
N ALA A 35 -7.45 -17.63 -9.44
CA ALA A 35 -7.27 -17.19 -8.07
C ALA A 35 -5.96 -16.41 -7.99
N SER A 36 -6.02 -15.18 -7.48
CA SER A 36 -4.85 -14.38 -7.16
C SER A 36 -4.94 -13.91 -5.72
N ASP A 37 -3.97 -14.36 -4.93
CA ASP A 37 -3.79 -13.97 -3.54
C ASP A 37 -2.60 -13.03 -3.42
N ALA A 38 -2.84 -11.79 -2.97
CA ALA A 38 -1.79 -10.84 -2.63
C ALA A 38 -1.78 -10.63 -1.11
N SER A 39 -0.64 -10.88 -0.46
CA SER A 39 -0.45 -10.66 0.99
C SER A 39 0.71 -9.70 1.24
N ASN A 40 0.48 -8.68 2.06
CA ASN A 40 1.47 -7.71 2.50
C ASN A 40 1.64 -7.81 4.03
N SER A 41 2.88 -7.85 4.50
CA SER A 41 3.21 -7.82 5.92
C SER A 41 4.14 -6.65 6.22
N PHE A 42 3.82 -5.91 7.28
CA PHE A 42 4.61 -4.79 7.79
C PHE A 42 4.94 -5.04 9.26
N SER A 43 6.22 -4.91 9.62
CA SER A 43 6.68 -4.99 11.01
C SER A 43 7.69 -3.88 11.29
N GLN A 44 7.50 -3.17 12.39
CA GLN A 44 8.43 -2.14 12.85
C GLN A 44 8.56 -2.19 14.37
N LYS A 45 9.81 -2.20 14.86
CA LYS A 45 10.13 -1.98 16.27
C LYS A 45 10.54 -0.52 16.45
N ASN A 46 9.92 0.17 17.39
CA ASN A 46 10.24 1.55 17.74
C ASN A 46 10.75 1.60 19.19
N LEU A 47 11.98 2.08 19.38
CA LEU A 47 12.57 2.31 20.69
C LEU A 47 12.80 3.81 20.88
N ALA A 48 12.06 4.40 21.80
CA ALA A 48 12.21 5.79 22.20
C ALA A 48 12.86 5.86 23.58
N VAL A 49 13.95 6.63 23.69
CA VAL A 49 14.60 6.94 24.96
C VAL A 49 14.52 8.45 25.16
N GLY A 50 13.88 8.86 26.24
CA GLY A 50 13.75 10.24 26.64
C GLY A 50 14.39 10.48 27.99
N GLN A 51 14.80 11.71 28.25
CA GLN A 51 15.34 12.11 29.53
C GLN A 51 14.69 13.42 29.94
N GLN A 52 14.18 13.48 31.17
CA GLN A 52 13.58 14.67 31.74
C GLN A 52 14.40 15.11 32.95
N THR A 53 14.91 16.33 32.89
CA THR A 53 15.62 16.97 34.00
C THR A 53 14.69 17.95 34.69
N PHE A 54 14.66 17.93 36.02
CA PHE A 54 13.92 18.89 36.82
C PHE A 54 14.81 19.50 37.90
N ALA A 55 14.54 20.74 38.27
CA ALA A 55 15.18 21.43 39.38
C ALA A 55 14.15 22.31 40.10
N GLY A 56 14.12 22.25 41.43
CA GLY A 56 13.22 23.03 42.25
C GLY A 56 13.78 23.30 43.65
N PRO A 57 13.01 23.99 44.52
CA PRO A 57 13.46 24.38 45.86
C PRO A 57 13.92 23.21 46.74
N ASN A 58 13.43 22.00 46.46
CA ASN A 58 13.76 20.76 47.17
C ASN A 58 14.86 19.93 46.48
N GLY A 59 15.56 20.49 45.49
CA GLY A 59 16.66 19.82 44.78
C GLY A 59 16.40 19.63 43.29
N SER A 60 17.37 19.02 42.62
CA SER A 60 17.32 18.72 41.20
C SER A 60 17.61 17.25 40.94
N GLY A 61 17.04 16.72 39.86
CA GLY A 61 17.15 15.33 39.50
C GLY A 61 16.92 15.14 38.02
N THR A 62 17.36 13.99 37.53
CA THR A 62 17.21 13.60 36.14
C THR A 62 16.59 12.22 36.09
N VAL A 63 15.51 12.07 35.33
CA VAL A 63 14.83 10.79 35.13
C VAL A 63 14.93 10.40 33.67
N SER A 64 15.18 9.11 33.44
CA SER A 64 15.22 8.54 32.09
C SER A 64 13.96 7.71 31.87
N MET A 65 13.35 7.84 30.70
CA MET A 65 12.17 7.10 30.30
C MET A 65 12.48 6.33 29.02
N THR A 66 12.24 5.03 29.03
CA THR A 66 12.41 4.15 27.87
C THR A 66 11.04 3.63 27.47
N ASN A 67 10.71 3.74 26.18
CA ASN A 67 9.48 3.23 25.61
C ASN A 67 9.82 2.37 24.40
N ALA A 68 9.40 1.10 24.43
CA ALA A 68 9.55 0.16 23.34
C ALA A 68 8.14 -0.21 22.82
N VAL A 69 7.91 0.03 21.53
CA VAL A 69 6.65 -0.28 20.86
C VAL A 69 6.94 -1.20 19.68
N ASP A 70 6.24 -2.32 19.61
CA ASP A 70 6.25 -3.21 18.47
C ASP A 70 4.96 -3.00 17.65
N ILE A 71 5.11 -2.74 16.35
CA ILE A 71 4.01 -2.56 15.39
C ILE A 71 4.05 -3.73 14.41
N PHE A 72 2.94 -4.44 14.28
CA PHE A 72 2.73 -5.50 13.30
C PHE A 72 1.43 -5.24 12.55
N SER A 73 1.47 -5.32 11.22
CA SER A 73 0.29 -5.18 10.37
C SER A 73 0.36 -6.20 9.24
N THR A 74 -0.78 -6.79 8.93
CA THR A 74 -0.97 -7.73 7.82
C THR A 74 -2.17 -7.28 7.02
N ALA A 75 -2.02 -7.19 5.70
CA ALA A 75 -3.12 -6.92 4.78
C ALA A 75 -3.08 -7.97 3.67
N GLY A 76 -4.25 -8.46 3.25
CA GLY A 76 -4.35 -9.41 2.15
C GLY A 76 -5.59 -9.14 1.31
N GLN A 77 -5.48 -9.32 0.00
CA GLN A 77 -6.60 -9.25 -0.94
C GLN A 77 -6.58 -10.51 -1.79
N ALA A 78 -7.65 -11.29 -1.68
CA ALA A 78 -7.92 -12.44 -2.53
C ALA A 78 -8.94 -12.04 -3.59
N ILE A 79 -8.62 -12.26 -4.85
CA ILE A 79 -9.58 -12.15 -5.95
C ILE A 79 -9.69 -13.52 -6.61
N GLY A 80 -10.88 -14.12 -6.51
CA GLY A 80 -11.22 -15.38 -7.13
C GLY A 80 -12.47 -15.23 -7.98
N VAL A 81 -12.43 -15.74 -9.21
CA VAL A 81 -13.61 -15.85 -10.09
C VAL A 81 -13.74 -17.30 -10.56
N SER A 82 -14.95 -17.84 -10.44
CA SER A 82 -15.35 -19.21 -10.78
C SER A 82 -16.24 -19.24 -12.02
#